data_AF-A0A423VXB4-F1
#
_entry.id   AF-A0A423VXB4-F1
#
_cell.length_a   1.000
_cell.length_b   1.000
_cell.length_c   1.000
_cell.angle_alpha   90.00
_cell.angle_beta   90.00
_cell.angle_gamma   90.00
#
_symmetry.space_group_name_H-M   'P 1'
#
loop_
_entity.id
_entity.type
_entity.pdbx_description
1 polymer ?
#
loop_
_entity_poly.entity_id
_entity_poly.type
_entity_poly.pdbx_seq_one_letter_code
_entity_poly.pdbx_strand_id
1 'polypeptide(L)'
;MLTINYTIPDPELSKLGRSQCAELGKNLREKLPKDLDVGLILCSAMRRTCETATLALGDWAAEKGIPILAHAGWQENSAKPCDTGSPIPAVAAEFPNIDFTHVDPVYPDKTSPAGEKYKYVKANLLGRAQMVLEDLYHRPEKAIIVVSHSGFMRQCVTGDWFFNADYRIYDFDEREEGGEGKFALKQWDLTKNGHGGMGWSWDEVVEVGVGLPEEELPPNAEAPLPPDVRPN
;
A
#
# COMPACT_ATOMS: atom_id res chain seq x y z
N MET A 1 17.16 -13.91 15.22
CA MET A 1 16.65 -13.32 13.97
C MET A 1 15.39 -14.08 13.59
N LEU A 2 14.26 -13.40 13.37
CA LEU A 2 13.11 -14.02 12.72
C LEU A 2 13.52 -14.25 11.26
N THR A 3 13.55 -15.50 10.82
CA THR A 3 13.76 -15.85 9.41
C THR A 3 12.51 -15.46 8.63
N ILE A 4 12.66 -14.66 7.57
CA ILE A 4 11.57 -14.29 6.67
C ILE A 4 11.08 -15.57 5.96
N ASN A 5 9.77 -15.81 5.98
CA ASN A 5 9.17 -16.97 5.35
C ASN A 5 8.14 -16.53 4.29
N TYR A 6 8.54 -16.59 3.03
CA TYR A 6 7.70 -16.21 1.89
C TYR A 6 6.62 -17.23 1.52
N THR A 7 6.61 -18.41 2.17
CA THR A 7 5.69 -19.52 1.84
C THR A 7 4.39 -19.49 2.64
N ILE A 8 4.29 -18.66 3.68
CA ILE A 8 3.06 -18.52 4.47
C ILE A 8 2.04 -17.74 3.63
N PRO A 9 0.89 -18.32 3.25
CA PRO A 9 -0.12 -17.63 2.46
C PRO A 9 -0.77 -16.51 3.26
N ASP A 10 -0.90 -15.31 2.66
CA ASP A 10 -1.60 -14.14 3.21
C ASP A 10 -1.51 -14.00 4.75
N PRO A 11 -0.29 -13.84 5.29
CA PRO A 11 -0.04 -13.94 6.72
C PRO A 11 -0.67 -12.79 7.50
N GLU A 12 -1.09 -13.10 8.74
CA GLU A 12 -1.42 -12.10 9.76
C GLU A 12 -0.17 -11.36 10.26
N LEU A 13 -0.38 -10.27 11.00
CA LEU A 13 0.70 -9.56 11.66
C LEU A 13 1.31 -10.40 12.79
N SER A 14 2.63 -10.33 12.90
CA SER A 14 3.33 -10.83 14.08
C SER A 14 2.99 -10.02 15.33
N LYS A 15 3.36 -10.53 16.52
CA LYS A 15 3.24 -9.78 17.78
C LYS A 15 3.91 -8.40 17.69
N LEU A 16 5.08 -8.33 17.05
CA LEU A 16 5.79 -7.07 16.83
C LEU A 16 4.99 -6.13 15.92
N GLY A 17 4.45 -6.64 14.81
CA GLY A 17 3.62 -5.84 13.89
C GLY A 17 2.39 -5.26 14.57
N ARG A 18 1.74 -6.02 15.45
CA ARG A 18 0.60 -5.54 16.26
C ARG A 18 1.02 -4.43 17.23
N SER A 19 2.19 -4.55 17.87
CA SER A 19 2.75 -3.47 18.70
C SER A 19 3.06 -2.21 17.88
N GLN A 20 3.63 -2.36 16.68
CA GLN A 20 3.90 -1.24 15.78
C GLN A 20 2.60 -0.55 15.33
N CYS A 21 1.50 -1.28 15.13
CA CYS A 21 0.19 -0.68 14.83
C CYS A 21 -0.32 0.21 15.97
N ALA A 22 -0.13 -0.20 17.22
CA ALA A 22 -0.51 0.63 18.38
C ALA A 22 0.33 1.92 18.45
N GLU A 23 1.63 1.84 18.17
CA GLU A 23 2.51 3.01 18.08
C GLU A 23 2.13 3.94 16.93
N LEU A 24 1.82 3.39 15.76
CA LEU A 24 1.34 4.13 14.59
C LEU A 24 0.05 4.89 14.92
N GLY A 25 -0.95 4.21 15.50
CA GLY A 25 -2.22 4.83 15.86
C GLY A 25 -2.05 6.00 16.84
N LYS A 26 -1.18 5.84 17.84
CA LYS A 26 -0.83 6.92 18.77
C LYS A 26 -0.13 8.09 18.05
N ASN A 27 0.88 7.78 17.24
CA ASN A 27 1.65 8.80 16.52
C ASN A 27 0.75 9.62 15.58
N LEU A 28 -0.09 8.98 14.78
CA LEU A 28 -1.00 9.67 13.86
C LEU A 28 -1.94 10.63 14.61
N ARG A 29 -2.53 10.20 15.73
CA ARG A 29 -3.38 11.09 16.55
C ARG A 29 -2.63 12.30 17.10
N GLU A 30 -1.34 12.17 17.39
CA GLU A 30 -0.52 13.23 17.97
C GLU A 30 0.12 14.16 16.92
N LYS A 31 0.51 13.61 15.77
CA LYS A 31 1.42 14.24 14.82
C LYS A 31 0.78 14.62 13.50
N LEU A 32 -0.31 13.95 13.10
CA LEU A 32 -0.99 14.30 11.86
C LEU A 32 -1.50 15.75 11.95
N PRO A 33 -1.34 16.56 10.90
CA PRO A 33 -1.86 17.93 10.88
C PRO A 33 -3.35 17.93 11.22
N LYS A 34 -3.73 18.75 12.21
CA LYS A 34 -5.10 18.74 12.78
C LYS A 34 -6.17 19.23 11.79
N ASP A 35 -5.74 19.96 10.78
CA ASP A 35 -6.53 20.48 9.66
C ASP A 35 -6.60 19.49 8.49
N LEU A 36 -5.87 18.37 8.54
CA LEU A 36 -5.99 17.29 7.57
C LEU A 36 -7.31 16.55 7.78
N ASP A 37 -8.29 16.90 6.95
CA ASP A 37 -9.66 16.39 6.97
C ASP A 37 -9.73 15.01 6.28
N VAL A 38 -9.35 13.96 7.02
CA VAL A 38 -9.37 12.58 6.54
C VAL A 38 -10.80 12.10 6.40
N GLY A 39 -11.23 11.89 5.15
CA GLY A 39 -12.60 11.47 4.82
C GLY A 39 -12.72 9.97 4.52
N LEU A 40 -11.61 9.26 4.29
CA LEU A 40 -11.62 7.86 3.89
C LEU A 40 -10.32 7.15 4.28
N ILE A 41 -10.44 5.89 4.67
CA ILE A 41 -9.32 4.95 4.78
C ILE A 41 -9.50 3.86 3.72
N LEU A 42 -8.50 3.68 2.87
CA LEU A 42 -8.37 2.55 1.98
C LEU A 42 -7.32 1.59 2.53
N CYS A 43 -7.56 0.29 2.44
CA CYS A 43 -6.53 -0.71 2.67
C CYS A 43 -6.49 -1.72 1.52
N SER A 44 -5.34 -2.33 1.30
CA SER A 44 -5.33 -3.55 0.48
C SER A 44 -6.24 -4.61 1.10
N ALA A 45 -6.84 -5.48 0.29
CA ALA A 45 -7.72 -6.55 0.77
C ALA A 45 -6.95 -7.73 1.42
N MET A 46 -5.64 -7.59 1.67
CA MET A 46 -4.80 -8.62 2.31
C MET A 46 -4.90 -8.54 3.83
N ARG A 47 -4.76 -9.67 4.53
CA ARG A 47 -4.97 -9.74 5.99
C ARG A 47 -4.14 -8.73 6.77
N ARG A 48 -2.84 -8.66 6.51
CA ARG A 48 -1.92 -7.76 7.25
C ARG A 48 -2.25 -6.27 7.11
N THR A 49 -2.81 -5.83 5.98
CA THR A 49 -3.22 -4.43 5.80
C THR A 49 -4.58 -4.18 6.42
N CYS A 50 -5.51 -5.15 6.34
CA CYS A 50 -6.79 -5.09 7.04
C CYS A 50 -6.59 -5.04 8.57
N GLU A 51 -5.66 -5.85 9.09
CA GLU A 51 -5.29 -5.87 10.50
C GLU A 51 -4.61 -4.55 10.91
N THR A 52 -3.69 -4.02 10.10
CA THR A 52 -3.08 -2.69 10.35
C THR A 52 -4.14 -1.59 10.37
N ALA A 53 -5.04 -1.54 9.37
CA ALA A 53 -6.10 -0.55 9.31
C ALA A 53 -7.03 -0.63 10.53
N THR A 54 -7.40 -1.85 10.94
CA THR A 54 -8.26 -2.07 12.11
C THR A 54 -7.56 -1.69 13.41
N LEU A 55 -6.33 -2.15 13.64
CA LEU A 55 -5.60 -1.94 14.91
C LEU A 55 -5.09 -0.51 15.08
N ALA A 56 -4.57 0.12 14.01
CA ALA A 56 -3.98 1.46 14.09
C ALA A 56 -5.02 2.58 13.90
N LEU A 57 -6.04 2.36 13.07
CA LEU A 57 -6.97 3.40 12.63
C LEU A 57 -8.42 3.14 13.04
N GLY A 58 -8.80 1.90 13.38
CA GLY A 58 -10.20 1.50 13.59
C GLY A 58 -10.95 2.34 14.62
N ASP A 59 -10.34 2.54 15.80
CA ASP A 59 -10.96 3.37 16.85
C ASP A 59 -11.11 4.84 16.42
N TRP A 60 -10.12 5.36 15.69
CA TRP A 60 -10.16 6.75 15.21
C TRP A 60 -11.20 6.91 14.10
N ALA A 61 -11.28 5.93 13.20
CA ALA A 61 -12.27 5.88 12.15
C ALA A 61 -13.68 5.82 12.71
N ALA A 62 -13.93 4.96 13.71
CA ALA A 62 -15.22 4.87 14.39
C ALA A 62 -15.59 6.18 15.12
N GLU A 63 -14.63 6.80 15.82
CA GLU A 63 -14.83 8.08 16.53
C GLU A 63 -15.21 9.22 15.57
N LYS A 64 -14.62 9.24 14.37
CA LYS A 64 -14.81 10.31 13.37
C LYS A 64 -15.87 9.97 12.31
N GLY A 65 -16.39 8.74 12.29
CA GLY A 65 -17.28 8.27 11.23
C GLY A 65 -16.60 8.13 9.87
N ILE A 66 -15.29 7.82 9.84
CA ILE A 66 -14.52 7.63 8.61
C ILE A 66 -14.72 6.19 8.13
N PRO A 67 -15.18 5.97 6.88
CA PRO A 67 -15.31 4.63 6.33
C PRO A 67 -13.93 3.99 6.07
N ILE A 68 -13.85 2.67 6.25
CA ILE A 68 -12.69 1.86 5.87
C ILE A 68 -13.12 0.93 4.74
N LEU A 69 -12.51 1.07 3.57
CA LEU A 69 -12.81 0.26 2.38
C LEU A 69 -11.60 -0.57 1.96
N ALA A 70 -11.82 -1.84 1.66
CA ALA A 70 -10.81 -2.69 1.03
C ALA A 70 -10.75 -2.44 -0.48
N HIS A 71 -9.55 -2.46 -1.05
CA HIS A 71 -9.33 -2.17 -2.45
C HIS A 71 -8.16 -2.98 -3.03
N ALA A 72 -8.47 -3.87 -4.00
CA ALA A 72 -7.49 -4.81 -4.56
C ALA A 72 -6.32 -4.15 -5.31
N GLY A 73 -6.48 -2.90 -5.76
CA GLY A 73 -5.40 -2.16 -6.43
C GLY A 73 -4.18 -1.88 -5.55
N TRP A 74 -4.34 -1.86 -4.22
CA TRP A 74 -3.28 -1.55 -3.26
C TRP A 74 -2.56 -2.78 -2.70
N GLN A 75 -2.77 -3.96 -3.28
CA GLN A 75 -2.10 -5.19 -2.86
C GLN A 75 -0.61 -5.20 -3.22
N GLU A 76 0.17 -6.07 -2.59
CA GLU A 76 1.61 -6.21 -2.86
C GLU A 76 1.87 -6.57 -4.34
N ASN A 77 3.07 -6.32 -4.81
CA ASN A 77 3.43 -6.45 -6.23
C ASN A 77 3.59 -7.90 -6.70
N SER A 78 4.16 -8.80 -5.88
CA SER A 78 4.54 -10.14 -6.32
C SER A 78 3.42 -11.18 -6.20
N ALA A 79 3.59 -12.33 -6.85
CA ALA A 79 2.68 -13.48 -6.77
C ALA A 79 3.18 -14.58 -5.81
N LYS A 80 4.10 -14.26 -4.90
CA LYS A 80 4.51 -15.20 -3.84
C LYS A 80 3.33 -15.53 -2.93
N PRO A 81 3.33 -16.69 -2.22
CA PRO A 81 2.27 -17.03 -1.28
C PRO A 81 2.00 -15.94 -0.24
N CYS A 82 3.05 -15.36 0.34
CA CYS A 82 2.89 -14.27 1.31
C CYS A 82 2.37 -12.96 0.70
N ASP A 83 2.54 -12.76 -0.60
CA ASP A 83 2.13 -11.54 -1.31
C ASP A 83 0.80 -11.71 -2.05
N THR A 84 0.24 -12.91 -2.01
CA THR A 84 -1.06 -13.23 -2.60
C THR A 84 -2.11 -13.27 -1.50
N GLY A 85 -3.22 -12.58 -1.71
CA GLY A 85 -4.31 -12.49 -0.74
C GLY A 85 -5.14 -13.77 -0.60
N SER A 86 -6.09 -13.73 0.31
CA SER A 86 -7.11 -14.79 0.49
C SER A 86 -8.45 -14.42 -0.16
N PRO A 87 -9.34 -15.40 -0.39
CA PRO A 87 -10.70 -15.11 -0.84
C PRO A 87 -11.42 -14.13 0.09
N ILE A 88 -12.12 -13.15 -0.49
CA ILE A 88 -12.81 -12.08 0.25
C ILE A 88 -13.74 -12.57 1.36
N PRO A 89 -14.57 -13.63 1.18
CA PRO A 89 -15.42 -14.11 2.27
C PRO A 89 -14.66 -14.52 3.53
N ALA A 90 -13.42 -15.02 3.39
CA ALA A 90 -12.59 -15.38 4.54
C ALA A 90 -12.08 -14.13 5.27
N VAL A 91 -11.53 -13.16 4.53
CA VAL A 91 -10.97 -11.92 5.11
C VAL A 91 -12.08 -11.04 5.69
N ALA A 92 -13.22 -10.91 5.01
CA ALA A 92 -14.35 -10.11 5.48
C ALA A 92 -14.95 -10.64 6.80
N ALA A 93 -14.89 -11.95 7.04
CA ALA A 93 -15.32 -12.55 8.31
C ALA A 93 -14.39 -12.17 9.48
N GLU A 94 -13.11 -11.88 9.19
CA GLU A 94 -12.11 -11.48 10.18
C GLU A 94 -12.18 -9.98 10.51
N PHE A 95 -12.59 -9.13 9.55
CA PHE A 95 -12.57 -7.67 9.66
C PHE A 95 -13.95 -7.03 9.33
N PRO A 96 -14.97 -7.19 10.18
CA PRO A 96 -16.34 -6.74 9.91
C PRO A 96 -16.51 -5.22 9.85
N ASN A 97 -15.51 -4.45 10.30
CA ASN A 97 -15.46 -2.99 10.24
C ASN A 97 -14.95 -2.45 8.89
N ILE A 98 -14.54 -3.32 7.97
CA ILE A 98 -14.04 -2.96 6.64
C ILE A 98 -15.08 -3.37 5.60
N ASP A 99 -15.38 -2.46 4.68
CA ASP A 99 -16.25 -2.74 3.54
C ASP A 99 -15.45 -3.36 2.38
N PHE A 100 -15.83 -4.57 1.99
CA PHE A 100 -15.22 -5.31 0.88
C PHE A 100 -16.10 -5.36 -0.38
N THR A 101 -17.26 -4.68 -0.39
CA THR A 101 -18.28 -4.79 -1.45
C THR A 101 -17.78 -4.41 -2.84
N HIS A 102 -16.80 -3.51 -2.91
CA HIS A 102 -16.23 -3.00 -4.15
C HIS A 102 -14.86 -3.60 -4.48
N VAL A 103 -14.42 -4.64 -3.78
CA VAL A 103 -13.18 -5.33 -4.12
C VAL A 103 -13.36 -6.06 -5.46
N ASP A 104 -12.38 -5.90 -6.35
CA ASP A 104 -12.35 -6.56 -7.65
C ASP A 104 -12.60 -8.08 -7.49
N PRO A 105 -13.62 -8.66 -8.14
CA PRO A 105 -13.90 -10.09 -8.08
C PRO A 105 -12.77 -11.00 -8.57
N VAL A 106 -11.82 -10.46 -9.35
CA VAL A 106 -10.62 -11.19 -9.79
C VAL A 106 -9.66 -11.44 -8.62
N TYR A 107 -9.68 -10.60 -7.58
CA TYR A 107 -8.84 -10.79 -6.41
C TYR A 107 -9.12 -12.15 -5.73
N PRO A 108 -8.10 -12.90 -5.27
CA PRO A 108 -6.69 -12.54 -5.16
C PRO A 108 -5.79 -13.01 -6.34
N ASP A 109 -6.37 -13.31 -7.49
CA ASP A 109 -5.63 -13.84 -8.64
C ASP A 109 -4.65 -12.81 -9.23
N LYS A 110 -3.40 -13.24 -9.43
CA LYS A 110 -2.31 -12.44 -10.01
C LYS A 110 -1.63 -13.09 -11.21
N THR A 111 -2.05 -14.29 -11.62
CA THR A 111 -1.31 -15.08 -12.61
C THR A 111 -2.17 -15.47 -13.80
N SER A 112 -3.49 -15.60 -13.64
CA SER A 112 -4.35 -15.89 -14.78
C SER A 112 -4.52 -14.67 -15.71
N PRO A 113 -5.03 -14.88 -16.93
CA PRO A 113 -5.41 -13.76 -17.82
C PRO A 113 -6.45 -12.81 -17.21
N ALA A 114 -7.30 -13.28 -16.28
CA ALA A 114 -8.24 -12.39 -15.59
C ALA A 114 -7.49 -11.46 -14.61
N GLY A 115 -6.43 -11.97 -13.97
CA GLY A 115 -5.52 -11.26 -13.07
C GLY A 115 -4.45 -10.41 -13.74
N GLU A 116 -4.54 -10.17 -15.05
CA GLU A 116 -3.48 -9.54 -15.87
C GLU A 116 -2.96 -8.24 -15.25
N LYS A 117 -3.82 -7.33 -14.79
CA LYS A 117 -3.40 -6.07 -14.16
C LYS A 117 -2.66 -6.22 -12.82
N TYR A 118 -2.68 -7.41 -12.24
CA TYR A 118 -2.02 -7.72 -10.97
C TYR A 118 -0.73 -8.54 -11.13
N LYS A 119 -0.38 -8.94 -12.35
CA LYS A 119 0.85 -9.68 -12.63
C LYS A 119 2.09 -8.95 -12.14
N TYR A 120 3.07 -9.72 -11.67
CA TYR A 120 4.40 -9.21 -11.31
C TYR A 120 5.22 -8.92 -12.57
N VAL A 121 4.79 -7.93 -13.32
CA VAL A 121 5.40 -7.42 -14.56
C VAL A 121 5.34 -5.90 -14.51
N LYS A 122 6.45 -5.23 -14.84
CA LYS A 122 6.62 -3.79 -14.71
C LYS A 122 5.52 -3.00 -15.37
N ALA A 123 5.18 -3.31 -16.62
CA ALA A 123 4.11 -2.62 -17.34
C ALA A 123 2.75 -2.72 -16.61
N ASN A 124 2.37 -3.92 -16.15
CA ASN A 124 1.12 -4.18 -15.45
C ASN A 124 1.06 -3.46 -14.10
N LEU A 125 2.15 -3.52 -13.32
CA LEU A 125 2.24 -2.86 -12.01
C LEU A 125 2.24 -1.33 -12.10
N LEU A 126 2.96 -0.76 -13.08
CA LEU A 126 2.95 0.69 -13.30
C LEU A 126 1.59 1.18 -13.84
N GLY A 127 0.95 0.40 -14.70
CA GLY A 127 -0.43 0.66 -15.12
C GLY A 127 -1.39 0.64 -13.93
N ARG A 128 -1.29 -0.38 -13.07
CA ARG A 128 -2.09 -0.49 -11.83
C ARG A 128 -1.85 0.70 -10.88
N ALA A 129 -0.61 1.13 -10.71
CA ALA A 129 -0.27 2.29 -9.90
C ALA A 129 -0.94 3.56 -10.43
N GLN A 130 -0.95 3.78 -11.75
CA GLN A 130 -1.63 4.92 -12.35
C GLN A 130 -3.15 4.85 -12.19
N MET A 131 -3.75 3.66 -12.34
CA MET A 131 -5.19 3.48 -12.10
C MET A 131 -5.58 3.85 -10.67
N VAL A 132 -4.85 3.37 -9.65
CA VAL A 132 -5.21 3.68 -8.25
C VAL A 132 -4.95 5.15 -7.89
N LEU A 133 -3.97 5.79 -8.51
CA LEU A 133 -3.74 7.23 -8.35
C LEU A 133 -4.83 8.06 -9.05
N GLU A 134 -5.27 7.63 -10.22
CA GLU A 134 -6.41 8.23 -10.92
C GLU A 134 -7.70 8.12 -10.09
N ASP A 135 -7.96 6.94 -9.52
CA ASP A 135 -9.10 6.70 -8.65
C ASP A 135 -9.06 7.66 -7.44
N LEU A 136 -7.90 7.79 -6.79
CA LEU A 136 -7.69 8.72 -5.67
C LEU A 136 -7.89 10.18 -6.08
N TYR A 137 -7.39 10.59 -7.25
CA TYR A 137 -7.44 11.98 -7.69
C TYR A 137 -8.87 12.48 -7.91
N HIS A 138 -9.77 11.61 -8.36
CA HIS A 138 -11.17 11.95 -8.63
C HIS A 138 -12.08 11.80 -7.41
N ARG A 139 -11.53 11.40 -6.25
CA ARG A 139 -12.30 11.27 -5.02
C ARG A 139 -12.65 12.64 -4.42
N PRO A 140 -13.84 12.79 -3.82
CA PRO A 140 -14.24 14.04 -3.17
C PRO A 140 -13.59 14.28 -1.80
N GLU A 141 -13.02 13.26 -1.16
CA GLU A 141 -12.40 13.37 0.15
C GLU A 141 -11.12 14.22 0.10
N LYS A 142 -10.98 15.19 1.01
CA LYS A 142 -9.81 16.09 1.04
C LYS A 142 -8.51 15.38 1.39
N ALA A 143 -8.59 14.37 2.25
CA ALA A 143 -7.47 13.51 2.59
C ALA A 143 -7.91 12.06 2.72
N ILE A 144 -7.07 11.16 2.25
CA ILE A 144 -7.32 9.71 2.22
C ILE A 144 -6.08 9.02 2.80
N ILE A 145 -6.30 8.11 3.74
CA ILE A 145 -5.22 7.24 4.23
C ILE A 145 -5.24 5.95 3.42
N VAL A 146 -4.08 5.54 2.92
CA VAL A 146 -3.92 4.29 2.17
C VAL A 146 -2.98 3.36 2.93
N VAL A 147 -3.48 2.21 3.38
CA VAL A 147 -2.71 1.14 4.04
C VAL A 147 -2.32 0.10 3.00
N SER A 148 -1.04 0.11 2.61
CA SER A 148 -0.49 -0.65 1.48
C SER A 148 0.80 -1.38 1.88
N HIS A 149 1.56 -1.88 0.90
CA HIS A 149 2.78 -2.67 1.09
C HIS A 149 4.00 -1.95 0.51
N SER A 150 5.17 -2.18 1.12
CA SER A 150 6.38 -1.43 0.78
C SER A 150 6.87 -1.70 -0.64
N GLY A 151 6.76 -2.93 -1.15
CA GLY A 151 7.19 -3.28 -2.50
C GLY A 151 6.40 -2.51 -3.56
N PHE A 152 5.07 -2.58 -3.48
CA PHE A 152 4.19 -1.84 -4.39
C PHE A 152 4.37 -0.32 -4.27
N MET A 153 4.34 0.23 -3.06
CA MET A 153 4.47 1.69 -2.86
C MET A 153 5.81 2.21 -3.37
N ARG A 154 6.92 1.56 -2.99
CA ARG A 154 8.26 1.99 -3.43
C ARG A 154 8.43 1.82 -4.93
N GLN A 155 8.23 0.62 -5.46
CA GLN A 155 8.62 0.32 -6.83
C GLN A 155 7.63 0.84 -7.86
N CYS A 156 6.37 1.13 -7.48
CA CYS A 156 5.33 1.43 -8.46
C CYS A 156 4.69 2.80 -8.28
N VAL A 157 4.60 3.32 -7.05
CA VAL A 157 3.80 4.51 -6.74
C VAL A 157 4.66 5.74 -6.47
N THR A 158 5.60 5.67 -5.52
CA THR A 158 6.28 6.87 -4.99
C THR A 158 7.80 6.86 -5.12
N GLY A 159 8.44 5.69 -5.22
CA GLY A 159 9.91 5.58 -5.12
C GLY A 159 10.44 5.59 -3.68
N ASP A 160 9.58 5.86 -2.70
CA ASP A 160 9.98 6.00 -1.30
C ASP A 160 10.09 4.68 -0.56
N TRP A 161 10.96 4.62 0.45
CA TRP A 161 11.02 3.51 1.38
C TRP A 161 9.92 3.59 2.45
N PHE A 162 9.32 2.44 2.75
CA PHE A 162 8.34 2.25 3.81
C PHE A 162 8.73 1.06 4.69
N PHE A 163 9.10 1.34 5.92
CA PHE A 163 9.28 0.31 6.94
C PHE A 163 7.93 -0.04 7.57
N ASN A 164 7.88 -1.19 8.25
CA ASN A 164 6.62 -1.71 8.80
C ASN A 164 5.94 -0.68 9.70
N ALA A 165 4.69 -0.36 9.38
CA ALA A 165 3.85 0.63 10.06
C ALA A 165 4.42 2.06 10.10
N ASP A 166 5.28 2.42 9.15
CA ASP A 166 5.65 3.82 8.88
C ASP A 166 4.72 4.43 7.81
N TYR A 167 4.66 5.76 7.74
CA TYR A 167 3.79 6.49 6.81
C TYR A 167 4.47 7.69 6.17
N ARG A 168 3.90 8.15 5.06
CA ARG A 168 4.30 9.37 4.36
C ARG A 168 3.06 10.14 3.95
N ILE A 169 3.20 11.46 3.82
CA ILE A 169 2.11 12.36 3.43
C ILE A 169 2.46 12.98 2.08
N TYR A 170 1.50 13.00 1.16
CA TYR A 170 1.66 13.48 -0.20
C TYR A 170 0.50 14.37 -0.59
N ASP A 171 0.78 15.36 -1.44
CA ASP A 171 -0.20 15.96 -2.34
C ASP A 171 -0.06 15.35 -3.74
N PHE A 172 -1.10 15.46 -4.55
CA PHE A 172 -0.92 15.32 -5.99
C PHE A 172 -0.10 16.49 -6.53
N ASP A 173 0.83 16.20 -7.42
CA ASP A 173 1.59 17.25 -8.10
C ASP A 173 0.68 18.07 -9.03
N GLU A 174 1.06 19.31 -9.31
CA GLU A 174 0.27 20.18 -10.18
C GLU A 174 0.12 19.58 -11.58
N ARG A 175 -1.13 19.53 -12.09
CA ARG A 175 -1.44 19.07 -13.44
C ARG A 175 -2.11 20.20 -14.21
N GLU A 176 -1.71 20.38 -15.48
CA GLU A 176 -2.41 21.28 -16.39
C GLU A 176 -3.85 20.77 -16.63
N GLU A 177 -4.82 21.68 -16.67
CA GLU A 177 -6.22 21.35 -16.97
C GLU A 177 -6.33 20.65 -18.34
N GLY A 178 -6.81 19.41 -18.34
CA GLY A 178 -6.93 18.58 -19.55
C GLY A 178 -5.65 17.84 -19.98
N GLY A 179 -4.59 17.84 -19.16
CA GLY A 179 -3.34 17.16 -19.48
C GLY A 179 -3.42 15.63 -19.45
N GLU A 180 -3.02 14.98 -20.55
CA GLU A 180 -2.89 13.51 -20.70
C GLU A 180 -1.69 12.90 -19.92
N GLY A 181 -1.14 13.62 -18.93
CA GLY A 181 0.06 13.22 -18.19
C GLY A 181 -0.19 12.18 -17.10
N LYS A 182 0.85 11.48 -16.64
CA LYS A 182 0.78 10.56 -15.49
C LYS A 182 0.45 11.31 -14.20
N PHE A 183 -0.27 10.64 -13.29
CA PHE A 183 -0.44 11.12 -11.91
C PHE A 183 0.87 10.97 -11.15
N ALA A 184 1.28 12.04 -10.47
CA ALA A 184 2.48 12.09 -9.65
C ALA A 184 2.13 12.62 -8.25
N LEU A 185 2.91 12.18 -7.26
CA LEU A 185 2.75 12.57 -5.86
C LEU A 185 3.95 13.37 -5.41
N LYS A 186 3.70 14.44 -4.66
CA LYS A 186 4.71 15.29 -4.03
C LYS A 186 4.67 15.09 -2.52
N GLN A 187 5.72 14.48 -1.98
CA GLN A 187 5.81 14.23 -0.54
C GLN A 187 5.98 15.54 0.25
N TRP A 188 5.28 15.64 1.37
CA TRP A 188 5.45 16.74 2.33
C TRP A 188 6.79 16.67 3.04
N ASP A 189 7.42 17.82 3.24
CA ASP A 189 8.70 17.95 3.98
C ASP A 189 8.66 17.32 5.37
N LEU A 190 7.48 17.35 6.03
CA LEU A 190 7.24 16.77 7.33
C LEU A 190 7.65 15.29 7.41
N THR A 191 7.36 14.52 6.35
CA THR A 191 7.69 13.08 6.31
C THR A 191 8.91 12.78 5.44
N LYS A 192 9.27 13.70 4.53
CA LYS A 192 10.43 13.55 3.64
C LYS A 192 11.76 13.72 4.38
N ASN A 193 11.85 14.69 5.27
CA ASN A 193 13.06 14.97 6.05
C ASN A 193 13.07 14.25 7.42
N GLY A 194 12.07 13.40 7.64
CA GLY A 194 11.78 12.81 8.94
C GLY A 194 12.09 11.32 9.04
N HIS A 195 12.63 10.67 7.99
CA HIS A 195 12.72 9.20 7.92
C HIS A 195 11.34 8.53 7.91
N GLY A 196 10.35 9.14 7.24
CA GLY A 196 8.94 8.79 7.39
C GLY A 196 8.29 9.44 8.60
N GLY A 197 6.97 9.30 8.75
CA GLY A 197 6.21 9.92 9.84
C GLY A 197 6.46 9.28 11.21
N MET A 198 6.92 8.01 11.22
CA MET A 198 7.39 7.32 12.43
C MET A 198 8.90 7.53 12.67
N GLY A 199 9.63 7.98 11.65
CA GLY A 199 11.07 8.12 11.67
C GLY A 199 11.84 6.82 11.55
N TRP A 200 11.28 5.82 10.86
CA TRP A 200 11.86 4.48 10.74
C TRP A 200 12.43 4.18 9.35
N SER A 201 11.91 4.81 8.30
CA SER A 201 12.22 4.53 6.91
C SER A 201 13.43 5.32 6.38
N TRP A 202 14.04 4.88 5.28
CA TRP A 202 15.11 5.65 4.64
C TRP A 202 14.57 6.84 3.84
N ASP A 203 15.34 7.93 3.77
CA ASP A 203 15.02 9.12 2.94
C ASP A 203 15.45 8.95 1.48
N GLU A 204 16.17 7.87 1.16
CA GLU A 204 16.53 7.54 -0.22
C GLU A 204 15.25 7.38 -1.06
N VAL A 205 15.29 7.82 -2.31
CA VAL A 205 14.20 7.64 -3.26
C VAL A 205 14.75 6.86 -4.44
N VAL A 206 14.08 5.79 -4.82
CA VAL A 206 14.43 4.99 -5.99
C VAL A 206 13.59 5.39 -7.20
N GLU A 207 14.10 5.13 -8.40
CA GLU A 207 13.33 5.32 -9.61
C GLU A 207 12.10 4.38 -9.62
N VAL A 208 10.92 4.95 -9.90
CA VAL A 208 9.70 4.15 -10.07
C VAL A 208 9.88 3.17 -11.24
N GLY A 209 9.62 1.90 -10.98
CA GLY A 209 9.80 0.79 -11.91
C GLY A 209 11.15 0.07 -11.78
N VAL A 210 12.05 0.54 -10.91
CA VAL A 210 13.37 -0.08 -10.76
C VAL A 210 13.28 -1.49 -10.17
N GLY A 211 14.03 -2.41 -10.76
CA GLY A 211 14.09 -3.81 -10.32
C GLY A 211 12.81 -4.61 -10.57
N LEU A 212 11.79 -4.04 -11.20
CA LEU A 212 10.62 -4.80 -11.65
C LEU A 212 10.94 -5.56 -12.94
N PRO A 213 10.44 -6.79 -13.12
CA PRO A 213 10.70 -7.58 -14.30
C PRO A 213 9.93 -7.03 -15.52
N GLU A 214 10.60 -7.01 -16.68
CA GLU A 214 9.97 -6.56 -17.94
C GLU A 214 9.01 -7.62 -18.52
N GLU A 215 9.20 -8.90 -18.18
CA GLU A 215 8.38 -10.03 -18.60
C GLU A 215 8.04 -10.94 -17.41
N GLU A 216 7.03 -11.80 -17.57
CA GLU A 216 6.61 -12.72 -16.51
C GLU A 216 7.74 -13.68 -16.14
N LEU A 217 8.06 -13.75 -14.85
CA LEU A 217 9.12 -14.62 -14.34
C LEU A 217 8.57 -16.00 -13.95
N PRO A 218 9.42 -17.04 -13.98
CA PRO A 218 9.08 -18.33 -13.39
C PRO A 218 8.65 -18.19 -11.91
N PRO A 219 7.83 -19.11 -11.39
CA PRO A 219 7.44 -19.09 -9.98
C PRO A 219 8.66 -19.03 -9.04
N ASN A 220 8.62 -18.09 -8.08
CA ASN A 220 9.69 -17.80 -7.10
C ASN A 220 10.97 -17.17 -7.65
N ALA A 221 11.04 -16.84 -8.94
CA ALA A 221 12.15 -16.06 -9.47
C ALA A 221 11.94 -14.56 -9.23
N GLU A 222 13.04 -13.84 -9.02
CA GLU A 222 13.07 -12.38 -8.92
C GLU A 222 14.01 -11.82 -9.98
N ALA A 223 13.69 -10.63 -10.49
CA ALA A 223 14.63 -9.88 -11.29
C ALA A 223 15.78 -9.43 -10.39
N PRO A 224 17.05 -9.56 -10.81
CA PRO A 224 18.15 -9.03 -10.04
C PRO A 224 17.99 -7.51 -9.92
N LEU A 225 18.18 -7.00 -8.71
CA LEU A 225 18.22 -5.55 -8.50
C LEU A 225 19.47 -4.97 -9.18
N PRO A 226 19.37 -3.75 -9.74
CA PRO A 226 20.56 -3.04 -10.21
C PRO A 226 21.58 -2.87 -9.07
N PRO A 227 22.91 -2.85 -9.36
CA PRO A 227 23.95 -2.86 -8.33
C PRO A 227 23.86 -1.71 -7.30
N ASP A 228 23.34 -0.56 -7.71
CA ASP A 228 23.23 0.64 -6.87
C ASP A 228 21.88 0.75 -6.16
N VAL A 229 21.00 -0.24 -6.33
CA VAL A 229 19.67 -0.27 -5.70
C VAL A 229 19.73 -1.16 -4.49
N ARG A 230 19.41 -0.57 -3.33
CA ARG A 230 19.38 -1.30 -2.07
C ARG A 230 18.27 -2.38 -2.07
N PRO A 231 18.53 -3.58 -1.53
CA PRO A 231 17.50 -4.60 -1.34
C PRO A 231 16.51 -4.23 -0.23
N ASN A 232 15.35 -4.88 -0.28
CA ASN A 232 14.33 -4.87 0.77
C ASN A 232 14.83 -5.41 2.10
#